data_AF-A0A923YPB4-F1
#
_entry.id   AF-A0A923YPB4-F1
#
_cell.length_a   1.000
_cell.length_b   1.000
_cell.length_c   1.000
_cell.angle_alpha   90.00
_cell.angle_beta   90.00
_cell.angle_gamma   90.00
#
_symmetry.space_group_name_H-M   'P 1'
#
loop_
_entity.id
_entity.type
_entity.pdbx_description
1 polymer ?
#
loop_
_entity_poly.entity_id
_entity_poly.type
_entity_poly.pdbx_seq_one_letter_code
_entity_poly.pdbx_strand_id
1 'polypeptide(L)' 'DWRLEQERCGAGAMDAAQVARFIQHYERLTRYILSEMPGRADLVIRLDRDRTPIGIVSRSS' A
#
# COMPACT_ATOMS: atom_id res chain seq x y z
N ASP A 1 -12.40 -29.84 20.19
CA ASP A 1 -13.44 -29.34 19.27
C ASP A 1 -12.75 -28.55 18.17
N TRP A 2 -12.67 -29.12 16.97
CA TRP A 2 -11.71 -28.74 15.91
C TRP A 2 -11.90 -27.32 15.34
N ARG A 3 -13.01 -26.65 15.70
CA ARG A 3 -13.35 -25.28 15.33
C ARG A 3 -12.53 -24.21 16.07
N LEU A 4 -12.14 -24.47 17.32
CA LEU A 4 -11.24 -23.58 18.08
C LEU A 4 -9.78 -23.69 17.61
N GLU A 5 -9.41 -24.80 16.98
CA GLU A 5 -8.08 -25.02 16.42
C GLU A 5 -7.86 -24.24 15.10
N GLN A 6 -8.94 -23.95 14.36
CA GLN A 6 -8.87 -23.18 13.11
C GLN A 6 -8.76 -21.66 13.33
N GLU A 7 -9.12 -21.13 14.50
CA GLU A 7 -8.91 -19.71 14.83
C GLU A 7 -7.43 -19.38 15.17
N ARG A 8 -6.55 -20.38 15.22
CA ARG A 8 -5.10 -20.18 15.08
C ARG A 8 -4.74 -20.03 13.60
N CYS A 9 -5.26 -18.97 12.97
CA CYS A 9 -4.73 -18.42 11.73
C CYS A 9 -3.21 -18.64 11.71
N GLY A 10 -2.73 -19.36 10.69
CA GLY A 10 -1.40 -19.94 10.63
C GLY A 10 -0.31 -18.98 11.11
N ALA A 11 0.68 -19.53 11.81
CA ALA A 11 1.83 -18.80 12.35
C ALA A 11 2.42 -17.82 11.32
N GLY A 12 1.96 -16.56 11.34
CA GLY A 12 2.25 -15.59 10.27
C GLY A 12 1.16 -14.55 9.99
N ALA A 13 -0.09 -14.76 10.38
CA ALA A 13 -1.13 -13.72 10.26
C ALA A 13 -0.99 -12.65 11.36
N MET A 14 -1.02 -11.37 10.97
CA MET A 14 -0.94 -10.25 11.92
C MET A 14 -2.26 -10.06 12.66
N ASP A 15 -2.19 -9.86 13.98
CA ASP A 15 -3.31 -9.35 14.78
C ASP A 15 -3.61 -7.86 14.48
N ALA A 16 -4.72 -7.35 14.99
CA ALA A 16 -5.14 -5.97 14.74
C ALA A 16 -4.11 -4.91 15.19
N ALA A 17 -3.38 -5.16 16.28
CA ALA A 17 -2.36 -4.24 16.78
C ALA A 17 -1.09 -4.27 15.92
N GLN A 18 -0.73 -5.45 15.41
CA GLN A 18 0.35 -5.64 14.44
C GLN A 18 0.02 -4.96 13.11
N VAL A 19 -1.21 -5.09 12.61
CA VAL A 19 -1.69 -4.37 11.41
C VAL A 19 -1.61 -2.86 11.62
N ALA A 20 -2.03 -2.33 12.77
CA ALA A 20 -1.95 -0.90 13.05
C ALA A 20 -0.49 -0.36 13.04
N ARG A 21 0.46 -1.14 13.57
CA ARG A 21 1.90 -0.79 13.51
C ARG A 21 2.45 -0.89 12.09
N PHE A 22 2.04 -1.92 11.34
CA PHE A 22 2.41 -2.09 9.94
C PHE A 22 1.93 -0.90 9.09
N ILE A 23 0.67 -0.49 9.27
CA ILE A 23 0.10 0.69 8.59
C ILE A 23 0.90 1.93 8.94
N GLN A 24 1.16 2.23 10.22
CA GLN A 24 1.94 3.41 10.61
C GLN A 24 3.34 3.43 9.99
N HIS A 25 4.01 2.26 9.92
CA HIS A 25 5.35 2.16 9.34
C HIS A 25 5.35 2.50 7.85
N TYR A 26 4.46 1.90 7.08
CA TYR A 26 4.40 2.12 5.64
C TYR A 26 3.71 3.42 5.26
N GLU A 27 2.74 3.90 6.04
CA GLU A 27 2.00 5.13 5.73
C GLU A 27 2.95 6.32 5.59
N ARG A 28 3.92 6.47 6.49
CA ARG A 28 4.89 7.56 6.42
C ARG A 28 5.72 7.49 5.15
N LEU A 29 6.23 6.30 4.82
CA LEU A 29 7.06 6.07 3.64
C LEU A 29 6.24 6.26 2.36
N THR A 30 5.03 5.71 2.29
CA THR A 30 4.12 5.83 1.16
C THR A 30 3.73 7.28 0.91
N ARG A 31 3.37 8.05 1.94
CA ARG A 31 3.04 9.48 1.80
C ARG A 31 4.21 10.30 1.25
N TYR A 32 5.41 10.04 1.78
CA TYR A 32 6.63 10.71 1.30
C TYR A 32 6.93 10.36 -0.16
N ILE A 33 6.84 9.08 -0.54
CA ILE A 33 7.05 8.63 -1.92
C ILE A 33 6.00 9.27 -2.84
N LEU A 34 4.73 9.33 -2.42
CA LEU A 34 3.65 9.93 -3.21
C LEU A 34 3.83 11.43 -3.42
N SER A 35 4.43 12.17 -2.49
CA SER A 35 4.71 13.60 -2.67
C SER A 35 5.94 13.84 -3.54
N GLU A 36 7.00 13.04 -3.36
CA GLU A 36 8.31 13.31 -3.98
C GLU A 36 8.48 12.67 -5.38
N MET A 37 8.03 11.43 -5.57
CA MET A 37 8.32 10.68 -6.80
C MET A 37 7.69 11.25 -8.07
N PRO A 38 6.48 11.83 -8.08
CA PRO A 38 5.90 12.35 -9.33
C PRO A 38 6.74 13.42 -10.02
N GLY A 39 7.57 14.18 -9.28
CA GLY A 39 8.47 15.18 -9.84
C GLY A 39 9.75 14.61 -10.47
N ARG A 40 10.08 13.35 -10.17
CA ARG A 40 11.34 12.67 -10.56
C ARG A 40 11.12 11.51 -11.52
N ALA A 41 9.93 10.95 -11.57
CA ALA A 41 9.63 9.77 -12.39
C ALA A 41 9.56 10.12 -13.89
N ASP A 42 10.04 9.20 -14.73
CA ASP A 42 9.92 9.29 -16.19
C ASP A 42 8.48 9.10 -16.66
N LEU A 43 7.67 8.37 -15.88
CA LEU A 43 6.27 8.09 -16.16
C LEU A 43 5.44 8.11 -14.86
N VAL A 44 4.35 8.87 -14.88
CA VAL A 44 3.35 8.93 -13.80
C VAL A 44 1.98 8.58 -14.39
N ILE A 45 1.37 7.51 -13.88
CA ILE A 45 -0.01 7.13 -14.21
C ILE A 45 -0.90 7.51 -13.02
N ARG A 46 -1.88 8.37 -13.24
CA ARG A 46 -2.88 8.73 -12.22
C ARG A 46 -4.06 7.76 -12.31
N LEU A 47 -4.45 7.21 -11.17
CA LEU A 47 -5.59 6.31 -11.05
C LEU A 47 -6.72 7.01 -10.29
N ASP A 48 -7.96 6.68 -10.63
CA ASP A 48 -9.12 7.04 -9.82
C ASP A 48 -9.33 6.06 -8.64
N ARG A 49 -10.46 6.22 -7.93
CA ARG A 49 -10.81 5.39 -6.76
C ARG A 49 -11.02 3.92 -7.11
N ASP A 50 -11.44 3.64 -8.35
CA ASP A 50 -11.68 2.29 -8.86
C ASP A 50 -10.42 1.70 -9.50
N ARG A 51 -9.27 2.38 -9.34
CA ARG A 51 -7.97 2.05 -9.92
C ARG A 51 -7.94 2.09 -11.44
N THR A 52 -8.85 2.87 -12.06
CA THR A 52 -8.86 3.10 -13.49
C THR A 52 -7.87 4.21 -13.84
N PRO A 53 -7.03 4.04 -14.89
CA PRO A 53 -6.17 5.11 -15.36
C PRO A 53 -6.97 6.31 -15.88
N ILE A 54 -6.70 7.49 -15.31
CA ILE A 54 -7.36 8.76 -15.67
C ILE A 54 -6.38 9.80 -16.22
N GLY A 55 -5.08 9.50 -16.25
CA GLY A 55 -4.09 10.40 -16.81
C GLY A 55 -2.69 9.82 -16.83
N ILE A 56 -1.89 10.28 -17.78
CA ILE A 56 -0.49 9.87 -17.96
C ILE A 56 0.36 11.13 -18.12
N VAL A 57 1.45 11.22 -17.37
CA VAL A 57 2.48 12.25 -17.53
C VAL A 57 3.79 11.54 -17.79
N SER A 58 4.45 11.86 -18.91
CA SER A 58 5.79 11.36 -19.21
C SER A 58 6.78 12.51 -19.25
N ARG A 59 7.95 12.34 -18.65
CA ARG A 59 9.11 13.20 -18.92
C ARG A 59 9.88 12.62 -20.10
N SER A 60 10.05 13.43 -21.15
CA SER A 60 11.05 13.18 -22.17
C SER A 60 12.37 13.75 -21.66
N SER A 61 13.39 12.89 -21.55
CA SER A 61 14.77 13.31 -21.25
C SER A 61 15.40 14.03 -22.43
#